data_AF-A0A7V8XY60-F1
#
_entry.id   AF-A0A7V8XY60-F1
#
_cell.length_a   1.000
_cell.length_b   1.000
_cell.length_c   1.000
_cell.angle_alpha   90.00
_cell.angle_beta   90.00
_cell.angle_gamma   90.00
#
_symmetry.space_group_name_H-M   'P 1'
#
loop_
_entity.id
_entity.type
_entity.pdbx_description
1 polymer ?
#
loop_
_entity_poly.entity_id
_entity_poly.type
_entity_poly.pdbx_seq_one_letter_code
_entity_poly.pdbx_strand_id
1 'polypeptide(L)'
;MAKSAPKTPTKTPSKKNASTVRNSRATVSGPAEPDRSGVGDVLAEKSAGTQDLASSLPSNPNKGQEYDPNLPSPPPQGPSIVPRDPIVGASTVTESNGSDKVGSGSPLVGQNPTVGSLDRVRVDSSKRTLTTNQGVPVSDNQHSLKVGLRGPTLLEDFILREKITHFDHERIPERIVHARGSAAHGYFECSTTLEKYTRASLFAETGKQTPVFVRFSTVLGERG
;
A
#
# COMPACT_ATOMS: atom_id res chain seq x y z
N MET A 1 -31.23 12.54 74.35
CA MET A 1 -29.85 12.76 73.88
C MET A 1 -29.49 11.67 72.89
N ALA A 2 -29.38 12.03 71.61
CA ALA A 2 -28.57 11.37 70.56
C ALA A 2 -28.84 12.15 69.26
N LYS A 3 -28.05 13.20 69.00
CA LYS A 3 -28.12 13.97 67.75
C LYS A 3 -27.34 13.18 66.68
N SER A 4 -28.02 12.78 65.60
CA SER A 4 -27.39 12.09 64.47
C SER A 4 -26.47 13.03 63.69
N ALA A 5 -25.24 12.58 63.45
CA ALA A 5 -24.22 13.32 62.70
C ALA A 5 -24.62 13.57 61.23
N PRO A 6 -24.17 14.68 60.60
CA PRO A 6 -24.47 15.00 59.21
C PRO A 6 -23.66 14.11 58.24
N LYS A 7 -24.35 13.52 57.25
CA LYS A 7 -23.73 12.72 56.18
C LYS A 7 -23.00 13.63 55.17
N THR A 8 -21.71 13.38 54.96
CA THR A 8 -20.87 14.00 53.93
C THR A 8 -21.34 13.60 52.52
N PRO A 9 -21.47 14.52 51.54
CA PRO A 9 -21.89 14.15 50.19
C PRO A 9 -20.74 13.48 49.44
N THR A 10 -20.95 12.23 49.04
CA THR A 10 -20.05 11.47 48.17
C THR A 10 -20.12 12.03 46.75
N LYS A 11 -19.02 12.59 46.24
CA LYS A 11 -18.90 13.03 44.84
C LYS A 11 -18.87 11.80 43.94
N THR A 12 -19.92 11.61 43.14
CA THR A 12 -19.93 10.66 42.02
C THR A 12 -18.89 11.12 40.97
N PRO A 13 -17.97 10.26 40.49
CA PRO A 13 -17.05 10.65 39.44
C PRO A 13 -17.83 10.92 38.15
N SER A 14 -17.60 12.07 37.53
CA SER A 14 -18.20 12.42 36.25
C SER A 14 -17.77 11.42 35.18
N LYS A 15 -18.74 10.87 34.45
CA LYS A 15 -18.46 10.12 33.22
C LYS A 15 -17.75 11.09 32.27
N LYS A 16 -16.47 10.84 31.98
CA LYS A 16 -15.78 11.52 30.88
C LYS A 16 -16.57 11.20 29.61
N ASN A 17 -17.14 12.23 28.99
CA ASN A 17 -17.74 12.11 27.67
C ASN A 17 -16.68 11.53 26.73
N ALA A 18 -17.01 10.40 26.08
CA ALA A 18 -16.20 9.82 25.04
C ALA A 18 -15.91 10.92 24.01
N SER A 19 -14.64 11.26 23.84
CA SER A 19 -14.22 12.22 22.84
C SER A 19 -14.75 11.73 21.49
N THR A 20 -15.44 12.59 20.77
CA THR A 20 -15.71 12.45 19.34
C THR A 20 -14.37 12.39 18.62
N VAL A 21 -13.81 11.18 18.48
CA VAL A 21 -12.57 10.95 17.74
C VAL A 21 -12.88 11.29 16.29
N ARG A 22 -12.25 12.34 15.79
CA ARG A 22 -12.34 12.74 14.38
C ARG A 22 -11.73 11.63 13.53
N ASN A 23 -12.57 10.92 12.77
CA ASN A 23 -12.16 9.89 11.80
C ASN A 23 -11.57 10.52 10.53
N SER A 24 -10.41 11.17 10.67
CA SER A 24 -9.50 11.42 9.56
C SER A 24 -8.27 10.54 9.75
N ARG A 25 -8.48 9.22 9.81
CA ARG A 25 -7.38 8.26 9.85
C ARG A 25 -6.95 8.00 8.40
N ALA A 26 -5.68 8.19 8.10
CA ALA A 26 -5.10 7.92 6.79
C ALA A 26 -4.40 6.57 6.82
N THR A 27 -4.35 5.86 5.69
CA THR A 27 -3.67 4.56 5.58
C THR A 27 -2.14 4.69 5.66
N VAL A 28 -1.62 5.92 5.54
CA VAL A 28 -0.19 6.26 5.49
C VAL A 28 0.36 6.78 6.81
N SER A 29 -0.48 7.10 7.79
CA SER A 29 -0.05 7.69 9.07
C SER A 29 -1.03 7.33 10.19
N GLY A 30 -0.52 6.68 11.23
CA GLY A 30 -1.27 6.26 12.40
C GLY A 30 -0.43 6.30 13.68
N PRO A 31 -1.07 6.18 14.86
CA PRO A 31 -0.36 6.12 16.13
C PRO A 31 0.53 4.86 16.20
N ALA A 32 1.66 4.96 16.91
CA ALA A 32 2.60 3.85 17.10
C ALA A 32 1.97 2.62 17.77
N GLU A 33 0.93 2.84 18.58
CA GLU A 33 0.07 1.81 19.16
C GLU A 33 -1.35 2.02 18.63
N PRO A 34 -1.81 1.22 17.64
CA PRO A 34 -3.16 1.32 17.12
C PRO A 34 -4.18 0.87 18.17
N ASP A 35 -5.24 1.65 18.33
CA ASP A 35 -6.35 1.33 19.23
C ASP A 35 -7.10 0.09 18.72
N ARG A 36 -7.03 -1.00 19.50
CA ARG A 36 -7.62 -2.31 19.18
C ARG A 36 -9.11 -2.40 19.52
N SER A 37 -9.71 -1.34 20.07
CA SER A 37 -11.12 -1.34 20.52
C SER A 37 -12.15 -1.16 19.40
N GLY A 38 -11.71 -0.83 18.19
CA GLY A 38 -12.58 -0.59 17.02
C GLY A 38 -13.01 -1.89 16.32
N VAL A 39 -13.89 -2.68 16.94
CA VAL A 39 -14.55 -3.82 16.26
C VAL A 39 -15.37 -3.29 15.08
N GLY A 40 -15.01 -3.67 13.84
CA GLY A 40 -15.67 -3.21 12.61
C GLY A 40 -15.06 -1.95 11.98
N ASP A 41 -13.98 -1.39 12.53
CA ASP A 41 -13.18 -0.36 11.85
C ASP A 41 -12.06 -1.05 11.04
N VAL A 42 -12.32 -1.26 9.75
CA VAL A 42 -11.40 -1.90 8.79
C VAL A 42 -10.01 -1.25 8.79
N LEU A 43 -9.92 0.06 9.06
CA LEU A 43 -8.64 0.76 9.09
C LEU A 43 -7.87 0.49 10.40
N ALA A 44 -8.57 0.40 11.53
CA ALA A 44 -7.97 -0.02 12.80
C ALA A 44 -7.46 -1.47 12.71
N GLU A 45 -8.26 -2.37 12.14
CA GLU A 45 -7.91 -3.78 11.91
C GLU A 45 -6.67 -3.91 11.01
N LYS A 46 -6.60 -3.17 9.88
CA LYS A 46 -5.41 -3.11 9.02
C LYS A 46 -4.18 -2.65 9.78
N SER A 47 -4.30 -1.57 10.56
CA SER A 47 -3.17 -0.99 11.29
C SER A 47 -2.64 -1.95 12.38
N ALA A 48 -3.53 -2.58 13.12
CA ALA A 48 -3.18 -3.59 14.12
C ALA A 48 -2.51 -4.81 13.47
N GLY A 49 -3.07 -5.30 12.35
CA GLY A 49 -2.48 -6.40 11.60
C GLY A 49 -1.10 -6.07 11.02
N THR A 50 -0.88 -4.82 10.59
CA THR A 50 0.43 -4.36 10.11
C THR A 50 1.46 -4.37 11.25
N GLN A 51 1.07 -3.91 12.44
CA GLN A 51 1.94 -3.91 13.62
C GLN A 51 2.27 -5.34 14.09
N ASP A 52 1.28 -6.24 14.10
CA ASP A 52 1.47 -7.64 14.44
C ASP A 52 2.41 -8.32 13.42
N LEU A 53 2.25 -8.04 12.12
CA LEU A 53 3.17 -8.54 11.09
C LEU A 53 4.58 -7.98 11.27
N ALA A 54 4.74 -6.69 11.50
CA ALA A 54 6.06 -6.07 11.69
C ALA A 54 6.79 -6.62 12.93
N SER A 55 6.07 -6.83 14.04
CA SER A 55 6.64 -7.36 15.29
C SER A 55 7.00 -8.84 15.23
N SER A 56 6.51 -9.57 14.22
CA SER A 56 6.70 -11.01 14.10
C SER A 56 8.08 -11.45 13.57
N LEU A 57 8.88 -10.54 13.00
CA LEU A 57 10.26 -10.78 12.54
C LEU A 57 11.24 -9.73 13.10
N PRO A 58 11.61 -9.80 14.40
CA PRO A 58 12.48 -8.80 15.02
C PRO A 58 13.94 -8.87 14.54
N SER A 59 14.39 -10.04 14.08
CA SER A 59 15.73 -10.24 13.54
C SER A 59 15.73 -11.28 12.43
N ASN A 60 16.74 -11.22 11.55
CA ASN A 60 16.95 -12.23 10.53
C ASN A 60 17.89 -13.33 11.07
N PRO A 61 17.40 -14.53 11.43
CA PRO A 61 18.24 -15.62 11.92
C PRO A 61 19.27 -16.10 10.89
N ASN A 62 18.99 -15.93 9.59
CA ASN A 62 19.89 -16.37 8.52
C ASN A 62 21.08 -15.41 8.31
N LYS A 63 21.11 -14.27 9.01
CA LYS A 63 22.14 -13.22 8.79
C LYS A 63 23.57 -13.72 9.04
N GLY A 64 23.77 -14.60 10.03
CA GLY A 64 25.09 -15.17 10.33
C GLY A 64 25.61 -16.13 9.26
N GLN A 65 24.73 -16.70 8.44
CA GLN A 65 25.05 -17.70 7.42
C GLN A 65 25.42 -17.07 6.07
N GLU A 66 25.16 -15.78 5.87
CA GLU A 66 25.40 -15.04 4.63
C GLU A 66 26.89 -15.06 4.20
N TYR A 67 27.81 -15.22 5.16
CA TYR A 67 29.26 -15.22 4.92
C TYR A 67 29.90 -16.60 5.10
N ASP A 68 29.13 -17.66 5.28
CA ASP A 68 29.69 -19.01 5.42
C ASP A 68 30.17 -19.54 4.05
N PRO A 69 31.47 -19.79 3.86
CA PRO A 69 32.00 -20.27 2.59
C PRO A 69 31.53 -21.69 2.23
N ASN A 70 30.95 -22.43 3.18
CA ASN A 70 30.46 -23.79 2.97
C ASN A 70 28.95 -23.84 2.69
N LEU A 71 28.27 -22.68 2.63
CA LEU A 71 26.84 -22.66 2.35
C LEU A 71 26.55 -23.11 0.91
N PRO A 72 25.51 -23.92 0.65
CA PRO A 72 25.08 -24.25 -0.69
C PRO A 72 24.68 -22.98 -1.46
N SER A 73 24.99 -22.93 -2.75
CA SER A 73 24.33 -21.99 -3.67
C SER A 73 23.01 -22.61 -4.14
N PRO A 74 21.85 -21.91 -4.07
CA PRO A 74 21.64 -20.49 -3.75
C PRO A 74 21.50 -20.20 -2.24
N PRO A 75 21.65 -18.92 -1.81
CA PRO A 75 21.43 -18.52 -0.42
C PRO A 75 20.03 -18.95 0.07
N PRO A 76 19.89 -19.31 1.37
CA PRO A 76 18.63 -19.77 1.91
C PRO A 76 17.57 -18.67 1.80
N GLN A 77 16.34 -19.07 1.47
CA GLN A 77 15.22 -18.15 1.45
C GLN A 77 15.10 -17.43 2.80
N GLY A 78 15.00 -16.10 2.77
CA GLY A 78 14.79 -15.30 3.98
C GLY A 78 13.47 -15.68 4.65
N PRO A 79 13.41 -15.73 5.99
CA PRO A 79 12.17 -16.00 6.69
C PRO A 79 11.14 -14.91 6.37
N SER A 80 9.93 -15.33 6.02
CA SER A 80 8.81 -14.45 5.71
C SER A 80 7.57 -14.90 6.48
N ILE A 81 6.75 -13.95 6.91
CA ILE A 81 5.47 -14.25 7.57
C ILE A 81 4.34 -13.85 6.64
N VAL A 82 3.42 -14.79 6.43
CA VAL A 82 2.21 -14.54 5.63
C VAL A 82 1.21 -13.79 6.52
N PRO A 83 0.74 -12.61 6.12
CA PRO A 83 -0.28 -11.89 6.88
C PRO A 83 -1.56 -12.71 6.97
N ARG A 84 -2.27 -12.59 8.10
CA ARG A 84 -3.54 -13.29 8.34
C ARG A 84 -4.67 -12.84 7.41
N ASP A 85 -4.59 -11.59 6.93
CA ASP A 85 -5.55 -10.99 6.01
C ASP A 85 -4.79 -10.20 4.91
N PRO A 86 -5.13 -10.35 3.63
CA PRO A 86 -4.57 -9.56 2.54
C PRO A 86 -4.60 -8.04 2.76
N ILE A 87 -5.60 -7.52 3.49
CA ILE A 87 -5.74 -6.08 3.76
C ILE A 87 -4.56 -5.51 4.53
N VAL A 88 -3.83 -6.33 5.30
CA VAL A 88 -2.62 -5.92 6.03
C VAL A 88 -1.52 -5.47 5.06
N GLY A 89 -1.42 -6.10 3.89
CA GLY A 89 -0.45 -5.74 2.85
C GLY A 89 -0.95 -4.67 1.86
N ALA A 90 -2.23 -4.28 1.91
CA ALA A 90 -2.84 -3.35 0.97
C ALA A 90 -2.33 -1.90 1.17
N SER A 91 -2.28 -1.10 0.11
CA SER A 91 -1.91 0.32 0.20
C SER A 91 -3.07 1.15 0.75
N THR A 92 -4.30 0.84 0.33
CA THR A 92 -5.52 1.43 0.89
C THR A 92 -6.60 0.40 1.21
N VAL A 93 -7.49 0.71 2.15
CA VAL A 93 -8.67 -0.12 2.48
C VAL A 93 -9.76 -0.08 1.38
N THR A 94 -9.56 0.72 0.34
CA THR A 94 -10.51 0.95 -0.76
C THR A 94 -10.14 0.21 -2.05
N GLU A 95 -9.09 -0.61 -2.03
CA GLU A 95 -8.61 -1.38 -3.19
C GLU A 95 -9.65 -2.38 -3.74
N SER A 96 -10.75 -2.65 -3.02
CA SER A 96 -11.83 -3.56 -3.40
C SER A 96 -12.91 -2.96 -4.32
N ASN A 97 -12.88 -1.65 -4.62
CA ASN A 97 -13.85 -1.04 -5.53
C ASN A 97 -13.52 -1.35 -7.01
N GLY A 98 -14.09 -2.45 -7.53
CA GLY A 98 -14.01 -2.83 -8.93
C GLY A 98 -14.81 -1.91 -9.87
N SER A 99 -14.36 -1.79 -11.11
CA SER A 99 -15.12 -1.23 -12.23
C SER A 99 -14.57 -1.79 -13.55
N ASP A 100 -15.28 -1.66 -14.66
CA ASP A 100 -14.76 -2.12 -15.97
C ASP A 100 -13.38 -1.52 -16.32
N LYS A 101 -13.09 -0.32 -15.79
CA LYS A 101 -11.81 0.36 -15.96
C LYS A 101 -10.73 -0.15 -15.00
N VAL A 102 -11.09 -0.34 -13.73
CA VAL A 102 -10.15 -0.76 -12.69
C VAL A 102 -9.89 -2.27 -12.75
N GLY A 103 -10.83 -3.05 -13.29
CA GLY A 103 -10.76 -4.50 -13.29
C GLY A 103 -11.22 -5.14 -12.00
N SER A 104 -11.10 -6.47 -11.93
CA SER A 104 -11.41 -7.30 -10.77
C SER A 104 -10.24 -7.50 -9.81
N GLY A 105 -9.05 -6.97 -10.13
CA GLY A 105 -7.84 -7.16 -9.33
C GLY A 105 -6.97 -8.33 -9.79
N SER A 106 -7.44 -9.12 -10.76
CA SER A 106 -6.76 -10.34 -11.22
C SER A 106 -6.11 -10.12 -12.60
N PRO A 107 -4.78 -10.14 -12.71
CA PRO A 107 -4.11 -9.87 -13.98
C PRO A 107 -4.33 -10.98 -15.00
N LEU A 108 -4.77 -10.61 -16.21
CA LEU A 108 -4.86 -11.51 -17.36
C LEU A 108 -3.51 -11.55 -18.09
N VAL A 109 -2.80 -12.67 -17.95
CA VAL A 109 -1.47 -12.86 -18.54
C VAL A 109 -1.58 -13.01 -20.07
N GLY A 110 -0.76 -12.26 -20.81
CA GLY A 110 -0.52 -12.50 -22.25
C GLY A 110 -1.50 -11.84 -23.24
N GLN A 111 -2.40 -10.96 -22.79
CA GLN A 111 -3.30 -10.20 -23.69
C GLN A 111 -2.88 -8.73 -23.84
N ASN A 112 -2.77 -8.24 -25.07
CA ASN A 112 -2.70 -6.80 -25.35
C ASN A 112 -3.62 -6.41 -26.52
N PRO A 113 -4.71 -5.68 -26.22
CA PRO A 113 -5.15 -4.59 -27.09
C PRO A 113 -5.40 -3.30 -26.30
N THR A 114 -5.14 -2.16 -26.94
CA THR A 114 -5.35 -0.81 -26.40
C THR A 114 -6.82 -0.54 -25.99
N VAL A 115 -6.97 0.20 -24.88
CA VAL A 115 -8.21 0.52 -24.12
C VAL A 115 -8.87 -0.70 -23.46
N GLY A 116 -8.30 -1.16 -22.34
CA GLY A 116 -8.84 -2.24 -21.52
C GLY A 116 -8.65 -1.98 -20.02
N SER A 117 -9.15 -2.90 -19.20
CA SER A 117 -9.00 -2.88 -17.73
C SER A 117 -7.53 -2.75 -17.29
N LEU A 118 -7.31 -2.09 -16.14
CA LEU A 118 -5.99 -2.00 -15.50
C LEU A 118 -5.44 -3.35 -15.02
N ASP A 119 -6.24 -4.41 -14.94
CA ASP A 119 -5.80 -5.75 -14.57
C ASP A 119 -4.62 -6.24 -15.41
N ARG A 120 -4.60 -5.95 -16.71
CA ARG A 120 -3.52 -6.38 -17.62
C ARG A 120 -2.12 -5.95 -17.15
N VAL A 121 -2.02 -4.78 -16.53
CA VAL A 121 -0.73 -4.21 -16.10
C VAL A 121 -0.48 -4.38 -14.60
N ARG A 122 -1.36 -5.11 -13.90
CA ARG A 122 -1.09 -5.52 -12.52
C ARG A 122 -0.11 -6.69 -12.51
N VAL A 123 0.77 -6.69 -11.53
CA VAL A 123 1.74 -7.76 -11.30
C VAL A 123 1.55 -8.28 -9.89
N ASP A 124 1.26 -9.59 -9.76
CA ASP A 124 1.26 -10.29 -8.48
C ASP A 124 2.63 -10.97 -8.30
N SER A 125 3.34 -10.58 -7.24
CA SER A 125 4.65 -11.13 -6.89
C SER A 125 4.58 -12.37 -5.99
N SER A 126 3.39 -12.76 -5.54
CA SER A 126 3.18 -13.90 -4.64
C SER A 126 3.69 -15.20 -5.27
N LYS A 127 4.57 -15.92 -4.55
CA LYS A 127 5.17 -17.19 -4.99
C LYS A 127 5.92 -17.09 -6.33
N ARG A 128 6.41 -15.90 -6.69
CA ARG A 128 7.23 -15.69 -7.90
C ARG A 128 8.71 -15.62 -7.53
N THR A 129 9.56 -16.13 -8.41
CA THR A 129 11.01 -15.99 -8.30
C THR A 129 11.42 -14.55 -8.61
N LEU A 130 12.36 -14.00 -7.85
CA LEU A 130 12.98 -12.71 -8.17
C LEU A 130 13.77 -12.85 -9.48
N THR A 131 13.50 -11.96 -10.43
CA THR A 131 14.13 -11.97 -11.76
C THR A 131 14.61 -10.58 -12.12
N THR A 132 15.52 -10.51 -13.09
CA THR A 132 15.83 -9.28 -13.82
C THR A 132 14.64 -8.86 -14.70
N ASN A 133 14.69 -7.65 -15.25
CA ASN A 133 13.70 -7.15 -16.20
C ASN A 133 13.62 -8.00 -17.48
N GLN A 134 14.69 -8.76 -17.79
CA GLN A 134 14.74 -9.71 -18.91
C GLN A 134 14.26 -11.12 -18.52
N GLY A 135 13.78 -11.32 -17.28
CA GLY A 135 13.28 -12.61 -16.79
C GLY A 135 14.37 -13.58 -16.33
N VAL A 136 15.62 -13.14 -16.16
CA VAL A 136 16.72 -14.00 -15.68
C VAL A 136 16.57 -14.17 -14.15
N PRO A 137 16.50 -15.39 -13.61
CA PRO A 137 16.43 -15.62 -12.16
C PRO A 137 17.65 -15.03 -11.43
N VAL A 138 17.39 -14.29 -10.36
CA VAL A 138 18.44 -13.73 -9.49
C VAL A 138 18.67 -14.70 -8.34
N SER A 139 19.86 -15.29 -8.28
CA SER A 139 20.24 -16.22 -7.21
C SER A 139 20.56 -15.51 -5.90
N ASP A 140 21.28 -14.39 -5.96
CA ASP A 140 21.67 -13.58 -4.82
C ASP A 140 21.39 -12.11 -5.11
N ASN A 141 20.64 -11.46 -4.22
CA ASN A 141 20.27 -10.05 -4.30
C ASN A 141 20.83 -9.23 -3.11
N GLN A 142 21.73 -9.82 -2.33
CA GLN A 142 22.38 -9.20 -1.16
C GLN A 142 23.79 -8.69 -1.49
N HIS A 143 24.41 -9.25 -2.54
CA HIS A 143 25.81 -8.99 -2.86
C HIS A 143 26.02 -8.59 -4.32
N SER A 144 27.02 -7.73 -4.53
CA SER A 144 27.60 -7.45 -5.84
C SER A 144 28.65 -8.50 -6.19
N LEU A 145 28.80 -8.78 -7.49
CA LEU A 145 29.88 -9.62 -8.00
C LEU A 145 31.24 -8.89 -7.87
N LYS A 146 32.18 -9.53 -7.17
CA LYS A 146 33.50 -8.97 -6.85
C LYS A 146 34.62 -9.95 -7.14
N VAL A 147 35.84 -9.43 -7.33
CA VAL A 147 37.06 -10.25 -7.35
C VAL A 147 37.43 -10.69 -5.93
N GLY A 148 36.88 -11.81 -5.47
CA GLY A 148 37.04 -12.28 -4.10
C GLY A 148 36.20 -11.49 -3.08
N LEU A 149 36.20 -11.94 -1.81
CA LEU A 149 35.26 -11.47 -0.79
C LEU A 149 35.36 -9.95 -0.51
N ARG A 150 36.59 -9.42 -0.49
CA ARG A 150 36.91 -8.01 -0.20
C ARG A 150 37.57 -7.27 -1.38
N GLY A 151 37.42 -7.78 -2.60
CA GLY A 151 37.96 -7.12 -3.78
C GLY A 151 36.99 -6.13 -4.44
N PRO A 152 37.42 -5.52 -5.55
CA PRO A 152 36.60 -4.58 -6.31
C PRO A 152 35.41 -5.26 -6.99
N THR A 153 34.35 -4.48 -7.23
CA THR A 153 33.16 -4.92 -7.98
C THR A 153 33.47 -5.01 -9.48
N LEU A 154 32.93 -6.03 -10.15
CA LEU A 154 33.15 -6.26 -11.57
C LEU A 154 32.08 -5.56 -12.43
N LEU A 155 32.48 -5.00 -13.57
CA LEU A 155 31.56 -4.35 -14.51
C LEU A 155 30.66 -5.35 -15.24
N GLU A 156 31.06 -6.63 -15.31
CA GLU A 156 30.25 -7.70 -15.92
C GLU A 156 28.99 -8.05 -15.11
N ASP A 157 28.86 -7.54 -13.88
CA ASP A 157 27.65 -7.67 -13.07
C ASP A 157 26.46 -6.91 -13.68
N PHE A 158 25.74 -7.59 -14.58
CA PHE A 158 24.58 -7.02 -15.25
C PHE A 158 23.36 -6.90 -14.32
N ILE A 159 23.24 -7.75 -13.29
CA ILE A 159 22.15 -7.71 -12.31
C ILE A 159 22.26 -6.42 -11.48
N LEU A 160 23.45 -6.13 -10.95
CA LEU A 160 23.72 -4.90 -10.22
C LEU A 160 23.48 -3.67 -11.09
N ARG A 161 24.05 -3.65 -12.31
CA ARG A 161 23.91 -2.51 -13.22
C ARG A 161 22.45 -2.27 -13.58
N GLU A 162 21.69 -3.30 -13.91
CA GLU A 162 20.27 -3.15 -14.26
C GLU A 162 19.48 -2.56 -13.08
N LYS A 163 19.66 -3.10 -11.87
CA LYS A 163 18.96 -2.64 -10.67
C LYS A 163 19.26 -1.18 -10.35
N ILE A 164 20.53 -0.79 -10.36
CA ILE A 164 20.95 0.59 -10.07
C ILE A 164 20.53 1.53 -11.20
N THR A 165 20.63 1.09 -12.47
CA THR A 165 20.17 1.91 -13.60
C THR A 165 18.67 2.22 -13.49
N HIS A 166 17.84 1.24 -13.11
CA HIS A 166 16.42 1.50 -12.89
C HIS A 166 16.20 2.49 -11.74
N PHE A 167 16.92 2.33 -10.62
CA PHE A 167 16.85 3.23 -9.47
C PHE A 167 17.25 4.67 -9.82
N ASP A 168 18.36 4.87 -10.53
CA ASP A 168 18.87 6.19 -10.92
C ASP A 168 17.88 6.97 -11.79
N HIS A 169 17.00 6.25 -12.51
CA HIS A 169 16.01 6.83 -13.42
C HIS A 169 14.55 6.75 -12.91
N GLU A 170 14.34 6.53 -11.59
CA GLU A 170 12.99 6.51 -11.01
C GLU A 170 12.28 7.86 -11.05
N ARG A 171 13.04 8.96 -11.09
CA ARG A 171 12.48 10.32 -11.00
C ARG A 171 12.16 10.85 -12.38
N ILE A 172 10.87 11.07 -12.62
CA ILE A 172 10.37 11.88 -13.75
C ILE A 172 10.10 13.32 -13.30
N PRO A 173 10.16 14.30 -14.22
CA PRO A 173 9.81 15.68 -13.93
C PRO A 173 8.43 15.80 -13.28
N GLU A 174 8.32 16.64 -12.25
CA GLU A 174 7.03 16.95 -11.65
C GLU A 174 6.22 17.94 -12.52
N ARG A 175 4.94 18.11 -12.18
CA ARG A 175 4.08 19.10 -12.86
C ARG A 175 4.55 20.50 -12.46
N ILE A 176 4.62 21.42 -13.42
CA ILE A 176 5.03 22.82 -13.21
C ILE A 176 4.21 23.49 -12.09
N VAL A 177 2.91 23.21 -12.05
CA VAL A 177 1.99 23.56 -10.96
C VAL A 177 1.16 22.34 -10.61
N HIS A 178 0.53 22.32 -9.44
CA HIS A 178 -0.20 21.15 -8.97
C HIS A 178 0.69 19.90 -8.79
N ALA A 179 1.95 20.09 -8.39
CA ALA A 179 2.91 19.01 -8.16
C ALA A 179 2.45 18.08 -7.03
N ARG A 180 2.10 18.66 -5.87
CA ARG A 180 1.55 17.92 -4.72
C ARG A 180 0.07 17.60 -4.92
N GLY A 181 -0.25 16.32 -4.93
CA GLY A 181 -1.62 15.86 -5.08
C GLY A 181 -1.80 14.37 -4.86
N SER A 182 -3.03 13.99 -4.52
CA SER A 182 -3.46 12.62 -4.30
C SER A 182 -4.62 12.30 -5.23
N ALA A 183 -4.78 11.04 -5.61
CA ALA A 183 -5.81 10.64 -6.57
C ALA A 183 -6.57 9.41 -6.10
N ALA A 184 -7.80 9.26 -6.60
CA ALA A 184 -8.67 8.13 -6.32
C ALA A 184 -9.49 7.73 -7.56
N HIS A 185 -9.78 6.44 -7.65
CA HIS A 185 -10.76 5.89 -8.59
C HIS A 185 -12.18 5.94 -8.00
N GLY A 186 -13.17 6.06 -8.87
CA GLY A 186 -14.59 6.00 -8.50
C GLY A 186 -15.48 5.94 -9.74
N TYR A 187 -16.76 6.20 -9.57
CA TYR A 187 -17.71 6.35 -10.68
C TYR A 187 -18.56 7.61 -10.48
N PHE A 188 -19.00 8.18 -11.60
CA PHE A 188 -20.03 9.20 -11.65
C PHE A 188 -21.35 8.55 -12.08
N GLU A 189 -22.45 8.83 -11.40
CA GLU A 189 -23.78 8.34 -11.77
C GLU A 189 -24.68 9.49 -12.22
N CYS A 190 -25.27 9.37 -13.41
CA CYS A 190 -26.21 10.36 -13.93
C CYS A 190 -27.58 10.20 -13.26
N SER A 191 -27.98 11.16 -12.42
CA SER A 191 -29.27 11.08 -11.70
C SER A 191 -30.49 11.29 -12.59
N THR A 192 -30.36 12.04 -13.69
CA THR A 192 -31.43 12.29 -14.66
C THR A 192 -30.81 12.60 -16.02
N THR A 193 -31.34 12.00 -17.08
CA THR A 193 -30.90 12.28 -18.45
C THR A 193 -30.94 13.77 -18.78
N LEU A 194 -29.88 14.27 -19.43
CA LEU A 194 -29.77 15.64 -19.91
C LEU A 194 -29.75 15.72 -21.44
N GLU A 195 -30.27 14.71 -22.14
CA GLU A 195 -30.29 14.64 -23.61
C GLU A 195 -30.88 15.89 -24.28
N LYS A 196 -31.85 16.55 -23.61
CA LYS A 196 -32.43 17.82 -24.07
C LYS A 196 -31.39 18.95 -24.19
N TYR A 197 -30.35 18.92 -23.37
CA TYR A 197 -29.34 19.99 -23.28
C TYR A 197 -27.99 19.59 -23.88
N THR A 198 -27.65 18.29 -23.88
CA THR A 198 -26.34 17.82 -24.34
C THR A 198 -26.40 16.42 -24.93
N ARG A 199 -25.55 16.15 -25.92
CA ARG A 199 -25.34 14.81 -26.51
C ARG A 199 -24.17 14.06 -25.87
N ALA A 200 -23.60 14.59 -24.79
CA ALA A 200 -22.49 13.95 -24.09
C ALA A 200 -22.95 12.60 -23.51
N SER A 201 -22.25 11.53 -23.89
CA SER A 201 -22.63 10.14 -23.59
C SER A 201 -22.73 9.85 -22.09
N LEU A 202 -22.04 10.61 -21.24
CA LEU A 202 -22.06 10.49 -19.78
C LEU A 202 -23.37 10.99 -19.13
N PHE A 203 -24.20 11.74 -19.86
CA PHE A 203 -25.50 12.24 -19.40
C PHE A 203 -26.70 11.69 -20.20
N ALA A 204 -26.47 10.70 -21.07
CA ALA A 204 -27.49 10.18 -21.97
C ALA A 204 -28.62 9.45 -21.20
N GLU A 205 -28.26 8.69 -20.16
CA GLU A 205 -29.18 7.78 -19.49
C GLU A 205 -29.16 7.99 -17.97
N THR A 206 -30.34 7.98 -17.36
CA THR A 206 -30.49 7.97 -15.89
C THR A 206 -29.92 6.66 -15.31
N GLY A 207 -29.16 6.75 -14.23
CA GLY A 207 -28.48 5.64 -13.58
C GLY A 207 -27.17 5.21 -14.25
N LYS A 208 -26.77 5.84 -15.36
CA LYS A 208 -25.52 5.48 -16.05
C LYS A 208 -24.30 5.78 -15.19
N GLN A 209 -23.55 4.73 -14.84
CA GLN A 209 -22.29 4.84 -14.11
C GLN A 209 -21.11 4.96 -15.08
N THR A 210 -20.35 6.05 -14.96
CA THR A 210 -19.17 6.34 -15.77
C THR A 210 -17.92 6.30 -14.89
N PRO A 211 -16.93 5.43 -15.16
CA PRO A 211 -15.71 5.36 -14.36
C PRO A 211 -14.90 6.66 -14.42
N VAL A 212 -14.51 7.19 -13.25
CA VAL A 212 -13.72 8.41 -13.12
C VAL A 212 -12.42 8.15 -12.37
N PHE A 213 -11.41 8.99 -12.65
CA PHE A 213 -10.18 9.07 -11.88
C PHE A 213 -9.96 10.53 -11.55
N VAL A 214 -10.05 10.86 -10.26
CA VAL A 214 -9.96 12.24 -9.78
C VAL A 214 -8.63 12.45 -9.10
N ARG A 215 -7.94 13.54 -9.46
CA ARG A 215 -6.71 13.97 -8.80
C ARG A 215 -6.94 15.32 -8.12
N PHE A 216 -6.77 15.34 -6.80
CA PHE A 216 -6.77 16.56 -5.99
C PHE A 216 -5.34 17.08 -5.86
N SER A 217 -5.16 18.40 -5.84
CA SER A 217 -3.83 19.00 -5.75
C SER A 217 -3.84 20.41 -5.18
N THR A 218 -2.76 20.80 -4.50
CA THR A 218 -2.49 22.21 -4.19
C THR A 218 -2.02 22.95 -5.44
N VAL A 219 -1.77 24.26 -5.39
CA VAL A 219 -1.25 25.03 -6.54
C VAL A 219 0.25 25.32 -6.35
N LEU A 220 0.59 25.90 -5.20
CA LEU A 220 1.97 26.20 -4.80
C LEU A 220 2.53 25.01 -3.98
N GLY A 221 3.81 24.71 -4.17
CA GLY A 221 4.54 23.64 -3.47
C GLY A 221 5.02 22.53 -4.40
N GLU A 222 6.23 22.01 -4.11
CA GLU A 222 6.82 20.84 -4.77
C GLU A 222 6.07 19.55 -4.39
N ARG A 223 6.40 18.41 -5.02
CA ARG A 223 5.70 17.13 -4.77
C ARG A 223 5.78 16.61 -3.32
N GLY A 224 6.79 17.04 -2.54
CA GLY A 224 7.07 16.59 -1.15
C GLY A 224 6.22 17.24 -0.08
#